data_AF-A0A8T2J6Y1-F1
#
_entry.id   AF-A0A8T2J6Y1-F1
#
_cell.length_a   1.000
_cell.length_b   1.000
_cell.length_c   1.000
_cell.angle_alpha   90.00
_cell.angle_beta   90.00
_cell.angle_gamma   90.00
#
_symmetry.space_group_name_H-M   'P 1'
#
loop_
_entity.id
_entity.type
_entity.pdbx_description
1 polymer ?
#
loop_
_entity_poly.entity_id
_entity_poly.type
_entity_poly.pdbx_seq_one_letter_code
_entity_poly.pdbx_strand_id
1 'polypeptide(L)'
;GANSFGQLGLGDTSDSFLPQQVIGFPDQQVIKAISGGGGHTVATTVSGEIYVCGQNSDGQLGLNHTCDVTHFTLCTAIVNLHVSKVACGWNFTIILTNNGELLSCGSNNFSQLGRSGEGSSSVPRPVDVCKKIVVDVAAGLRHALAITDDRRLFQWGTGIASHAKRFVQKNSVPVIFTAKEPSPVQDTGELYVWGRNQHGQLLHQDLFVLQPWKVGDHFFLGEKIRAVWSGWSHLLAKTESGKLFSGEEELLSAWPSLEIGRGSNRRHEWASQRGSNTGPDSLLNQLLPGGLWIGAQSSNKRRFVIFLGME
;
A
#
# COMPACT_ATOMS: atom_id res chain seq x y z
N GLY A 1 11.25 -4.43 -12.79
CA GLY A 1 10.34 -3.38 -13.26
C GLY A 1 11.10 -2.07 -13.33
N ALA A 2 10.43 -0.96 -13.04
CA ALA A 2 11.04 0.37 -13.01
C ALA A 2 12.15 0.46 -11.94
N ASN A 3 13.27 1.11 -12.29
CA ASN A 3 14.44 1.28 -11.42
C ASN A 3 15.06 2.68 -11.51
N SER A 4 14.33 3.68 -12.00
CA SER A 4 14.89 5.02 -12.26
C SER A 4 15.53 5.71 -11.04
N PHE A 5 15.21 5.27 -9.82
CA PHE A 5 15.78 5.77 -8.57
C PHE A 5 16.67 4.74 -7.85
N GLY A 6 16.88 3.55 -8.43
CA GLY A 6 17.57 2.44 -7.75
C GLY A 6 16.67 1.63 -6.82
N GLN A 7 15.34 1.73 -6.95
CA GLN A 7 14.38 1.04 -6.07
C GLN A 7 14.41 -0.49 -6.18
N LEU A 8 15.08 -1.06 -7.18
CA LEU A 8 15.31 -2.51 -7.25
C LEU A 8 16.51 -2.96 -6.40
N GLY A 9 17.37 -2.04 -5.95
CA GLY A 9 18.52 -2.38 -5.12
C GLY A 9 19.64 -3.12 -5.86
N LEU A 10 19.70 -3.03 -7.19
CA LEU A 10 20.64 -3.76 -8.05
C LEU A 10 21.99 -3.05 -8.25
N GLY A 11 22.17 -1.87 -7.65
CA GLY A 11 23.39 -1.07 -7.76
C GLY A 11 23.43 -0.10 -8.94
N ASP A 12 22.41 -0.12 -9.80
CA ASP A 12 22.22 0.81 -10.90
C ASP A 12 20.81 1.44 -10.89
N THR A 13 20.51 2.25 -11.91
CA THR A 13 19.20 2.87 -12.14
C THR A 13 18.52 2.39 -13.43
N SER A 14 18.95 1.25 -13.98
CA SER A 14 18.41 0.68 -15.22
C SER A 14 17.21 -0.20 -14.93
N ASP A 15 16.14 -0.03 -15.70
CA ASP A 15 14.95 -0.87 -15.58
C ASP A 15 15.28 -2.35 -15.84
N SER A 16 14.68 -3.24 -15.05
CA SER A 16 14.81 -4.69 -15.24
C SER A 16 13.49 -5.30 -15.70
N PHE A 17 13.52 -6.01 -16.82
CA PHE A 17 12.33 -6.69 -17.37
C PHE A 17 12.18 -8.13 -16.88
N LEU A 18 13.23 -8.68 -16.26
CA LEU A 18 13.24 -10.02 -15.68
C LEU A 18 13.56 -9.96 -14.18
N PRO A 19 13.15 -10.96 -13.38
CA PRO A 19 13.64 -11.11 -12.02
C PRO A 19 15.17 -11.20 -12.02
N GLN A 20 15.81 -10.39 -11.19
CA GLN A 20 17.25 -10.40 -10.98
C GLN A 20 17.56 -10.60 -9.49
N GLN A 21 18.62 -11.35 -9.21
CA GLN A 21 19.09 -11.51 -7.85
C GLN A 21 19.82 -10.24 -7.40
N VAL A 22 19.45 -9.73 -6.23
CA VAL A 22 20.19 -8.66 -5.55
C VAL A 22 21.50 -9.25 -5.04
N ILE A 23 22.62 -8.68 -5.50
CA ILE A 23 23.97 -9.08 -5.05
C ILE A 23 24.42 -8.15 -3.92
N GLY A 24 25.11 -8.68 -2.93
CA GLY A 24 25.66 -7.88 -1.81
C GLY A 24 24.67 -7.55 -0.70
N PHE A 25 23.48 -8.17 -0.69
CA PHE A 25 22.64 -8.17 0.51
C PHE A 25 23.34 -9.02 1.60
N PRO A 26 23.36 -8.61 2.88
CA PRO A 26 24.12 -9.33 3.89
C PRO A 26 23.70 -10.81 4.04
N ASP A 27 24.64 -11.74 3.83
CA ASP A 27 24.38 -13.18 3.72
C ASP A 27 23.72 -13.82 4.96
N GLN A 28 23.87 -13.19 6.13
CA GLN A 28 23.30 -13.69 7.40
C GLN A 28 21.85 -13.26 7.63
N GLN A 29 21.31 -12.40 6.77
CA GLN A 29 20.01 -11.79 6.97
C GLN A 29 18.91 -12.54 6.23
N VAL A 30 17.91 -13.01 6.97
CA VAL A 30 16.70 -13.61 6.40
C VAL A 30 15.65 -12.52 6.23
N ILE A 31 15.24 -12.26 4.99
CA ILE A 31 14.20 -11.29 4.68
C ILE A 31 12.83 -11.86 5.12
N LYS A 32 12.13 -11.11 5.97
CA LYS A 32 10.77 -11.40 6.43
C LYS A 32 9.71 -10.80 5.49
N ALA A 33 9.94 -9.56 5.03
CA ALA A 33 8.98 -8.82 4.22
C ALA A 33 9.68 -7.74 3.37
N ILE A 34 9.05 -7.38 2.26
CA ILE A 34 9.44 -6.25 1.40
C ILE A 34 8.26 -5.28 1.31
N SER A 35 8.53 -3.98 1.38
CA SER A 35 7.53 -2.91 1.22
C SER A 35 8.02 -1.89 0.20
N GLY A 36 7.23 -1.63 -0.84
CA GLY A 36 7.54 -0.68 -1.90
C GLY A 36 6.70 0.59 -1.79
N GLY A 37 7.34 1.74 -1.99
CA GLY A 37 6.70 3.05 -2.13
C GLY A 37 6.83 3.62 -3.54
N GLY A 38 6.60 4.93 -3.71
CA GLY A 38 6.66 5.68 -4.99
C GLY A 38 7.91 5.41 -5.83
N GLY A 39 9.05 5.34 -5.16
CA GLY A 39 10.36 5.12 -5.77
C GLY A 39 11.38 4.54 -4.80
N HIS A 40 10.95 3.91 -3.71
CA HIS A 40 11.83 3.32 -2.70
C HIS A 40 11.34 1.94 -2.25
N THR A 41 12.26 1.14 -1.73
CA THR A 41 11.99 -0.21 -1.25
C THR A 41 12.59 -0.38 0.14
N VAL A 42 11.85 -1.05 1.02
CA VAL A 42 12.29 -1.42 2.36
C VAL A 42 12.21 -2.94 2.51
N ALA A 43 13.34 -3.57 2.79
CA ALA A 43 13.43 -4.97 3.18
C ALA A 43 13.51 -5.07 4.71
N THR A 44 12.56 -5.77 5.31
CA THR A 44 12.55 -6.05 6.76
C THR A 44 13.04 -7.47 6.99
N THR A 45 13.99 -7.66 7.90
CA THR A 45 14.54 -8.98 8.24
C THR A 45 13.76 -9.65 9.37
N VAL A 46 14.01 -10.94 9.60
CA VAL A 46 13.44 -11.68 10.74
C VAL A 46 13.96 -11.17 12.09
N SER A 47 15.18 -10.63 12.14
CA SER A 47 15.75 -9.96 13.34
C SER A 47 15.07 -8.63 13.68
N GLY A 48 14.29 -8.07 12.75
CA GLY A 48 13.63 -6.77 12.89
C GLY A 48 14.51 -5.59 12.45
N GLU A 49 15.55 -5.84 11.66
CA GLU A 49 16.33 -4.80 11.00
C GLU A 49 15.66 -4.40 9.68
N ILE A 50 15.90 -3.17 9.21
CA ILE A 50 15.43 -2.73 7.90
C ILE A 50 16.59 -2.27 7.02
N TYR A 51 16.54 -2.71 5.76
CA TYR A 51 17.42 -2.29 4.69
C TYR A 51 16.61 -1.54 3.65
N VAL A 52 17.14 -0.43 3.15
CA VAL A 52 16.41 0.51 2.30
C VAL A 52 17.18 0.81 1.02
N CYS A 53 16.47 1.00 -0.10
CA CYS A 53 17.05 1.47 -1.35
C CYS A 53 16.05 2.30 -2.16
N GLY A 54 16.56 3.02 -3.17
CA GLY A 54 15.79 3.85 -4.08
C GLY A 54 15.87 5.35 -3.77
N GLN A 55 14.80 6.04 -4.13
CA GLN A 55 14.60 7.48 -3.99
C GLN A 55 14.62 7.90 -2.53
N ASN A 56 15.30 9.00 -2.25
CA ASN A 56 15.45 9.57 -0.92
C ASN A 56 15.38 11.10 -0.87
N SER A 57 14.89 11.75 -1.93
CA SER A 57 14.78 13.21 -2.02
C SER A 57 14.04 13.87 -0.85
N ASP A 58 13.09 13.16 -0.24
CA ASP A 58 12.34 13.61 0.94
C ASP A 58 12.84 12.96 2.25
N GLY A 59 13.92 12.17 2.22
CA GLY A 59 14.41 11.44 3.39
C GLY A 59 13.62 10.19 3.73
N GLN A 60 12.83 9.65 2.79
CA GLN A 60 11.97 8.48 3.00
C GLN A 60 12.75 7.22 3.40
N LEU A 61 14.05 7.14 3.10
CA LEU A 61 14.87 5.99 3.51
C LEU A 61 15.29 6.03 4.98
N GLY A 62 15.14 7.16 5.68
CA GLY A 62 15.50 7.25 7.10
C GLY A 62 17.01 7.18 7.40
N LEU A 63 17.87 7.49 6.42
CA LEU A 63 19.33 7.34 6.50
C LEU A 63 20.07 8.58 7.04
N ASN A 64 19.36 9.56 7.61
CA ASN A 64 19.91 10.85 8.04
C ASN A 64 20.56 11.69 6.92
N HIS A 65 20.18 11.42 5.66
CA HIS A 65 20.50 12.22 4.49
C HIS A 65 19.37 12.08 3.45
N THR A 66 19.45 12.85 2.35
CA THR A 66 18.45 12.87 1.27
C THR A 66 18.97 12.39 -0.09
N CYS A 67 20.17 11.81 -0.12
CA CYS A 67 20.71 11.17 -1.32
C CYS A 67 20.05 9.81 -1.58
N ASP A 68 19.67 9.55 -2.83
CA ASP A 68 19.22 8.24 -3.31
C ASP A 68 20.31 7.18 -3.13
N VAL A 69 19.91 5.92 -2.90
CA VAL A 69 20.85 4.80 -2.76
C VAL A 69 20.42 3.62 -3.62
N THR A 70 21.32 3.12 -4.46
CA THR A 70 21.01 2.04 -5.42
C THR A 70 21.25 0.64 -4.87
N HIS A 71 21.82 0.52 -3.67
CA HIS A 71 22.02 -0.73 -2.95
C HIS A 71 21.25 -0.71 -1.64
N PHE A 72 20.78 -1.88 -1.20
CA PHE A 72 20.16 -2.03 0.10
C PHE A 72 21.12 -1.61 1.22
N THR A 73 20.74 -0.54 1.92
CA THR A 73 21.53 0.09 2.98
C THR A 73 20.83 -0.08 4.32
N LEU A 74 21.56 -0.47 5.37
CA LEU A 74 20.99 -0.62 6.71
C LEU A 74 20.55 0.74 7.28
N CYS A 75 19.31 0.84 7.76
CA CYS A 75 18.86 2.00 8.52
C CYS A 75 19.36 1.93 9.97
N THR A 76 20.55 2.45 10.22
CA THR A 76 21.23 2.37 11.53
C THR A 76 20.49 3.12 12.65
N ALA A 77 19.67 4.11 12.31
CA ALA A 77 18.93 4.93 13.29
C ALA A 77 17.94 4.12 14.15
N ILE A 78 17.52 2.93 13.70
CA ILE A 78 16.46 2.15 14.36
C ILE A 78 16.83 0.67 14.55
N VAL A 79 18.10 0.30 14.40
CA VAL A 79 18.58 -1.09 14.49
C VAL A 79 18.16 -1.80 15.79
N ASN A 80 18.04 -1.06 16.90
CA ASN A 80 17.70 -1.60 18.22
C ASN A 80 16.20 -1.58 18.53
N LEU A 81 15.34 -1.17 17.59
CA LEU A 81 13.90 -1.01 17.84
C LEU A 81 13.08 -2.25 17.46
N HIS A 82 13.69 -3.26 16.83
CA HIS A 82 13.04 -4.49 16.39
C HIS A 82 11.74 -4.25 15.61
N VAL A 83 11.88 -3.95 14.32
CA VAL A 83 10.77 -3.65 13.42
C VAL A 83 9.89 -4.88 13.18
N SER A 84 8.59 -4.72 13.40
CA SER A 84 7.59 -5.75 13.17
C SER A 84 7.01 -5.68 11.75
N LYS A 85 6.78 -4.45 11.26
CA LYS A 85 6.17 -4.15 9.96
C LYS A 85 6.57 -2.77 9.45
N VAL A 86 6.65 -2.63 8.13
CA VAL A 86 6.83 -1.35 7.43
C VAL A 86 5.66 -1.14 6.47
N ALA A 87 5.23 0.11 6.31
CA ALA A 87 4.31 0.53 5.26
C ALA A 87 4.89 1.74 4.54
N CYS A 88 5.03 1.62 3.22
CA CYS A 88 5.60 2.66 2.36
C CYS A 88 4.47 3.39 1.63
N GLY A 89 4.47 4.71 1.69
CA GLY A 89 3.63 5.54 0.83
C GLY A 89 4.39 6.01 -0.41
N TRP A 90 3.95 7.11 -1.04
CA TRP A 90 4.65 7.62 -2.23
C TRP A 90 6.10 8.03 -1.93
N ASN A 91 6.29 8.95 -0.98
CA ASN A 91 7.59 9.51 -0.62
C ASN A 91 7.75 9.60 0.91
N PHE A 92 7.19 8.63 1.63
CA PHE A 92 7.32 8.51 3.08
C PHE A 92 7.21 7.04 3.51
N THR A 93 7.68 6.76 4.73
CA THR A 93 7.74 5.42 5.30
C THR A 93 7.22 5.47 6.72
N ILE A 94 6.35 4.50 7.05
CA ILE A 94 5.83 4.25 8.40
C ILE A 94 6.43 2.94 8.90
N ILE A 95 7.01 2.98 10.09
CA ILE A 95 7.74 1.87 10.70
C ILE A 95 7.03 1.51 12.01
N LEU A 96 6.57 0.27 12.11
CA LEU A 96 5.97 -0.29 13.31
C LEU A 96 6.97 -1.24 13.97
N THR A 97 7.26 -1.02 15.24
CA THR A 97 8.14 -1.88 16.05
C THR A 97 7.37 -3.04 16.69
N ASN A 98 8.07 -3.99 17.30
CA ASN A 98 7.45 -5.12 18.02
C ASN A 98 6.74 -4.71 19.32
N ASN A 99 7.13 -3.59 19.94
CA ASN A 99 6.48 -3.04 21.14
C ASN A 99 5.28 -2.12 20.80
N GLY A 100 4.94 -1.97 19.52
CA GLY A 100 3.80 -1.17 19.05
C GLY A 100 4.06 0.34 18.99
N GLU A 101 5.31 0.76 19.01
CA GLU A 101 5.72 2.14 18.72
C GLU A 101 5.70 2.39 17.20
N LEU A 102 5.28 3.60 16.84
CA LEU A 102 5.18 4.02 15.45
C LEU A 102 6.23 5.10 15.17
N LEU A 103 7.01 4.93 14.11
CA LEU A 103 7.94 5.92 13.60
C LEU A 103 7.64 6.29 12.15
N SER A 104 8.01 7.50 11.75
CA SER A 104 7.84 7.99 10.38
C SER A 104 9.00 8.85 9.89
N CYS A 105 9.34 8.69 8.62
CA CYS A 105 10.31 9.50 7.87
C CYS A 105 9.83 9.73 6.43
N GLY A 106 10.44 10.69 5.73
CA GLY A 106 10.07 11.13 4.40
C GLY A 106 9.33 12.46 4.37
N SER A 107 8.50 12.67 3.36
CA SER A 107 7.79 13.91 3.12
C SER A 107 6.65 14.14 4.12
N ASN A 108 6.46 15.40 4.54
CA ASN A 108 5.31 15.81 5.35
C ASN A 108 4.44 16.89 4.68
N ASN A 109 4.55 17.07 3.35
CA ASN A 109 3.84 18.12 2.61
C ASN A 109 2.31 18.03 2.71
N PHE A 110 1.79 16.82 3.00
CA PHE A 110 0.38 16.54 3.24
C PHE A 110 0.15 16.07 4.68
N SER A 111 1.06 16.35 5.62
CA SER A 111 0.97 15.84 7.00
C SER A 111 0.96 14.31 7.11
N GLN A 112 1.50 13.60 6.10
CA GLN A 112 1.45 12.13 6.05
C GLN A 112 2.40 11.44 7.06
N LEU A 113 3.29 12.19 7.71
CA LEU A 113 4.10 11.65 8.82
C LEU A 113 3.32 11.55 10.15
N GLY A 114 2.14 12.19 10.26
CA GLY A 114 1.28 12.05 11.44
C GLY A 114 1.78 12.77 12.69
N ARG A 115 2.68 13.74 12.53
CA ARG A 115 3.27 14.49 13.64
C ARG A 115 3.38 15.97 13.29
N SER A 116 3.35 16.80 14.32
CA SER A 116 3.63 18.22 14.20
C SER A 116 5.04 18.49 13.65
N GLY A 117 5.18 19.61 12.96
CA GLY A 117 6.40 20.01 12.27
C GLY A 117 6.21 20.12 10.76
N GLU A 118 6.81 21.14 10.18
CA GLU A 118 6.79 21.37 8.74
C GLU A 118 7.96 20.66 8.05
N GLY A 119 7.77 20.31 6.78
CA GLY A 119 8.83 19.77 5.94
C GLY A 119 9.10 18.27 6.10
N SER A 120 10.01 17.78 5.28
CA SER A 120 10.40 16.39 5.21
C SER A 120 11.36 16.00 6.34
N SER A 121 11.61 14.70 6.51
CA SER A 121 12.46 14.19 7.59
C SER A 121 13.24 12.96 7.17
N SER A 122 14.57 13.08 7.14
CA SER A 122 15.49 11.99 6.81
C SER A 122 15.82 11.06 7.98
N VAL A 123 15.22 11.28 9.15
CA VAL A 123 15.43 10.46 10.35
C VAL A 123 14.06 9.94 10.82
N PRO A 124 13.90 8.62 11.04
CA PRO A 124 12.68 8.08 11.63
C PRO A 124 12.40 8.74 12.98
N ARG A 125 11.19 9.30 13.14
CA ARG A 125 10.77 9.95 14.39
C ARG A 125 9.45 9.37 14.90
N PRO A 126 9.23 9.34 16.23
CA PRO A 126 7.99 8.84 16.79
C PRO A 126 6.75 9.57 16.29
N VAL A 127 5.65 8.81 16.16
CA VAL A 127 4.30 9.29 15.86
C VAL A 127 3.41 8.95 17.05
N ASP A 128 2.78 9.97 17.66
CA ASP A 128 1.88 9.75 18.79
C ASP A 128 0.48 9.37 18.30
N VAL A 129 0.12 8.09 18.46
CA VAL A 129 -1.23 7.57 18.18
C VAL A 129 -2.03 7.57 19.49
N CYS A 130 -2.18 8.74 20.09
CA CYS A 130 -2.87 8.96 21.37
C CYS A 130 -2.39 8.03 22.51
N LYS A 131 -1.08 7.81 22.60
CA LYS A 131 -0.42 6.95 23.60
C LYS A 131 -0.92 5.49 23.62
N LYS A 132 -1.34 4.97 22.47
CA LYS A 132 -1.81 3.59 22.30
C LYS A 132 -0.76 2.71 21.65
N ILE A 133 -0.86 1.41 21.93
CA ILE A 133 -0.03 0.38 21.30
C ILE A 133 -0.60 0.11 19.91
N VAL A 134 0.19 0.35 18.87
CA VAL A 134 -0.19 0.05 17.48
C VAL A 134 0.07 -1.42 17.19
N VAL A 135 -0.89 -2.09 16.56
CA VAL A 135 -0.81 -3.51 16.19
C VAL A 135 -0.74 -3.74 14.69
N ASP A 136 -1.19 -2.77 13.89
CA ASP A 136 -1.04 -2.82 12.44
C ASP A 136 -1.03 -1.43 11.80
N VAL A 137 -0.39 -1.32 10.64
CA VAL A 137 -0.19 -0.05 9.91
C VAL A 137 -0.39 -0.22 8.40
N ALA A 138 -0.84 0.86 7.76
CA ALA A 138 -0.96 0.96 6.32
C ALA A 138 -0.61 2.38 5.85
N ALA A 139 -0.10 2.48 4.63
CA ALA A 139 0.24 3.75 4.00
C ALA A 139 -0.34 3.80 2.59
N GLY A 140 -0.88 4.96 2.23
CA GLY A 140 -1.27 5.30 0.87
C GLY A 140 -0.30 6.33 0.30
N LEU A 141 -0.68 6.99 -0.80
CA LEU A 141 0.20 7.95 -1.47
C LEU A 141 0.66 9.06 -0.52
N ARG A 142 -0.28 9.62 0.23
CA ARG A 142 -0.12 10.89 0.98
C ARG A 142 -0.92 10.90 2.30
N HIS A 143 -1.17 9.73 2.85
CA HIS A 143 -1.88 9.52 4.11
C HIS A 143 -1.57 8.12 4.65
N ALA A 144 -1.78 7.91 5.93
CA ALA A 144 -1.51 6.66 6.59
C ALA A 144 -2.56 6.33 7.65
N LEU A 145 -2.50 5.08 8.08
CA LEU A 145 -3.46 4.44 8.93
C LEU A 145 -2.74 3.61 9.97
N ALA A 146 -3.29 3.59 11.18
CA ALA A 146 -2.87 2.69 12.24
C ALA A 146 -4.09 2.11 12.92
N ILE A 147 -3.96 0.87 13.38
CA ILE A 147 -4.88 0.29 14.32
C ILE A 147 -4.15 -0.07 15.61
N THR A 148 -4.85 0.14 16.70
CA THR A 148 -4.35 -0.06 18.06
C THR A 148 -4.88 -1.35 18.66
N ASP A 149 -4.24 -1.82 19.73
CA ASP A 149 -4.57 -3.05 20.45
C ASP A 149 -6.01 -3.09 21.01
N ASP A 150 -6.56 -1.92 21.32
CA ASP A 150 -7.96 -1.72 21.72
C ASP A 150 -8.95 -1.61 20.55
N ARG A 151 -8.51 -1.95 19.34
CA ARG A 151 -9.28 -1.96 18.09
C ARG A 151 -9.78 -0.59 17.63
N ARG A 152 -9.10 0.49 18.03
CA ARG A 152 -9.37 1.81 17.47
C ARG A 152 -8.51 2.05 16.24
N LEU A 153 -9.18 2.54 15.21
CA LEU A 153 -8.61 2.87 13.92
C LEU A 153 -8.30 4.35 13.85
N PHE A 154 -7.14 4.70 13.30
CA PHE A 154 -6.67 6.07 13.16
C PHE A 154 -6.28 6.34 11.72
N GLN A 155 -6.58 7.54 11.24
CA GLN A 155 -6.16 8.07 9.94
C GLN A 155 -5.51 9.44 10.10
N TRP A 156 -4.49 9.70 9.31
CA TRP A 156 -3.91 11.03 9.16
C TRP A 156 -3.32 11.22 7.76
N GLY A 157 -3.04 12.47 7.43
CA GLY A 157 -2.58 12.88 6.12
C GLY A 157 -3.72 13.45 5.28
N THR A 158 -3.44 14.58 4.65
CA THR A 158 -4.41 15.46 4.00
C THR A 158 -4.44 15.31 2.49
N GLY A 159 -3.72 14.31 1.94
CA GLY A 159 -3.62 14.10 0.49
C GLY A 159 -4.96 13.83 -0.20
N ILE A 160 -5.94 13.29 0.53
CA ILE A 160 -7.29 13.02 0.03
C ILE A 160 -8.22 14.24 0.16
N ALA A 161 -7.90 15.22 1.00
CA ALA A 161 -8.77 16.35 1.33
C ALA A 161 -9.25 17.13 0.09
N SER A 162 -8.33 17.43 -0.83
CA SER A 162 -8.64 18.21 -2.03
C SER A 162 -9.63 17.50 -2.96
N HIS A 163 -9.54 16.17 -3.03
CA HIS A 163 -10.48 15.35 -3.79
C HIS A 163 -11.83 15.31 -3.08
N ALA A 164 -11.84 15.02 -1.78
CA ALA A 164 -13.07 15.02 -0.98
C ALA A 164 -13.85 16.34 -1.15
N LYS A 165 -13.19 17.50 -1.12
CA LYS A 165 -13.81 18.83 -1.35
C LYS A 165 -14.63 18.92 -2.64
N ARG A 166 -14.26 18.19 -3.70
CA ARG A 166 -14.99 18.21 -4.97
C ARG A 166 -16.31 17.45 -4.91
N PHE A 167 -16.44 16.52 -3.97
CA PHE A 167 -17.61 15.68 -3.77
C PHE A 167 -18.46 16.11 -2.56
N VAL A 168 -17.92 16.96 -1.68
CA VAL A 168 -18.69 17.56 -0.60
C VAL A 168 -19.36 18.84 -1.12
N GLN A 169 -20.69 18.91 -1.05
CA GLN A 169 -21.46 20.11 -1.43
C GLN A 169 -21.39 21.19 -0.32
N LYS A 170 -22.53 21.67 0.20
CA LYS A 170 -22.61 22.66 1.30
C LYS A 170 -22.02 22.18 2.64
N ASN A 171 -21.61 20.92 2.73
CA ASN A 171 -21.06 20.33 3.95
C ASN A 171 -19.54 20.51 4.04
N SER A 172 -19.00 20.44 5.24
CA SER A 172 -17.54 20.41 5.45
C SER A 172 -16.97 19.04 5.11
N VAL A 173 -15.74 19.01 4.62
CA VAL A 173 -14.98 17.76 4.43
C VAL A 173 -14.87 17.01 5.76
N PRO A 174 -15.16 15.70 5.80
CA PRO A 174 -14.98 14.87 6.98
C PRO A 174 -13.57 15.01 7.58
N VAL A 175 -13.50 15.13 8.91
CA VAL A 175 -12.26 15.40 9.65
C VAL A 175 -11.17 14.37 9.35
N ILE A 176 -11.54 13.11 9.11
CA ILE A 176 -10.59 12.03 8.77
C ILE A 176 -9.72 12.38 7.54
N PHE A 177 -10.25 13.11 6.55
CA PHE A 177 -9.50 13.49 5.35
C PHE A 177 -8.63 14.73 5.52
N THR A 178 -8.87 15.52 6.58
CA THR A 178 -8.14 16.76 6.87
C THR A 178 -7.26 16.66 8.10
N ALA A 179 -7.25 15.49 8.76
CA ALA A 179 -6.44 15.20 9.93
C ALA A 179 -4.94 15.27 9.62
N LYS A 180 -4.23 16.16 10.32
CA LYS A 180 -2.77 16.29 10.21
C LYS A 180 -2.00 15.32 11.12
N GLU A 181 -2.66 14.87 12.17
CA GLU A 181 -2.17 13.93 13.17
C GLU A 181 -3.18 12.78 13.30
N PRO A 182 -2.79 11.61 13.86
CA PRO A 182 -3.66 10.45 14.01
C PRO A 182 -5.02 10.82 14.61
N SER A 183 -6.07 10.70 13.79
CA SER A 183 -7.45 11.01 14.18
C SER A 183 -8.30 9.74 14.17
N PRO A 184 -9.12 9.49 15.21
CA PRO A 184 -9.92 8.29 15.29
C PRO A 184 -10.95 8.22 14.16
N VAL A 185 -11.06 7.04 13.57
CA VAL A 185 -12.10 6.68 12.60
C VAL A 185 -13.12 5.82 13.34
N GLN A 186 -14.41 6.12 13.16
CA GLN A 186 -15.47 5.31 13.75
C GLN A 186 -15.52 3.95 13.05
N ASP A 187 -15.21 2.89 13.80
CA ASP A 187 -15.13 1.52 13.29
C ASP A 187 -15.69 0.53 14.32
N THR A 188 -16.30 -0.56 13.84
CA THR A 188 -17.04 -1.55 14.65
C THR A 188 -16.45 -2.96 14.61
N GLY A 189 -15.47 -3.28 13.75
CA GLY A 189 -14.97 -4.67 13.65
C GLY A 189 -14.97 -5.33 12.27
N GLU A 190 -15.24 -4.59 11.19
CA GLU A 190 -15.64 -5.15 9.89
C GLU A 190 -14.84 -4.56 8.71
N LEU A 191 -15.08 -5.03 7.48
CA LEU A 191 -14.42 -4.44 6.32
C LEU A 191 -15.07 -3.09 5.99
N TYR A 192 -14.31 -2.00 6.13
CA TYR A 192 -14.75 -0.66 5.77
C TYR A 192 -13.87 -0.08 4.66
N VAL A 193 -14.51 0.59 3.71
CA VAL A 193 -13.85 1.25 2.58
C VAL A 193 -14.35 2.69 2.48
N TRP A 194 -13.46 3.61 2.13
CA TRP A 194 -13.80 5.02 1.90
C TRP A 194 -12.75 5.69 1.01
N GLY A 195 -13.05 6.90 0.54
CA GLY A 195 -12.20 7.67 -0.36
C GLY A 195 -12.63 7.53 -1.82
N ARG A 196 -11.67 7.61 -2.73
CA ARG A 196 -11.92 7.62 -4.19
C ARG A 196 -12.34 6.23 -4.71
N ASN A 197 -13.32 6.22 -5.59
CA ASN A 197 -13.94 5.02 -6.16
C ASN A 197 -14.23 5.15 -7.67
N GLN A 198 -13.36 5.82 -8.41
CA GLN A 198 -13.61 6.09 -9.85
C GLN A 198 -13.51 4.85 -10.75
N HIS A 199 -12.97 3.74 -10.23
CA HIS A 199 -12.80 2.47 -10.94
C HIS A 199 -13.65 1.35 -10.31
N GLY A 200 -14.59 1.69 -9.41
CA GLY A 200 -15.42 0.71 -8.70
C GLY A 200 -14.67 -0.10 -7.62
N GLN A 201 -13.44 0.29 -7.28
CA GLN A 201 -12.55 -0.45 -6.40
C GLN A 201 -13.02 -0.54 -4.94
N LEU A 202 -13.94 0.33 -4.52
CA LEU A 202 -14.55 0.33 -3.19
C LEU A 202 -15.86 -0.46 -3.13
N LEU A 203 -16.30 -1.08 -4.24
CA LEU A 203 -17.56 -1.84 -4.26
C LEU A 203 -18.77 -0.98 -3.86
N HIS A 204 -18.68 0.31 -4.13
CA HIS A 204 -19.69 1.32 -3.82
C HIS A 204 -20.17 1.98 -5.12
N GLN A 205 -21.37 2.57 -5.10
CA GLN A 205 -21.94 3.24 -6.28
C GLN A 205 -21.37 4.65 -6.48
N ASP A 206 -21.08 5.36 -5.39
CA ASP A 206 -20.50 6.70 -5.45
C ASP A 206 -19.05 6.67 -5.93
N LEU A 207 -18.69 7.61 -6.80
CA LEU A 207 -17.30 7.83 -7.26
C LEU A 207 -16.36 8.29 -6.14
N PHE A 208 -16.91 8.71 -5.01
CA PHE A 208 -16.16 9.06 -3.80
C PHE A 208 -16.99 8.77 -2.56
N VAL A 209 -16.49 7.89 -1.70
CA VAL A 209 -17.13 7.47 -0.46
C VAL A 209 -16.62 8.36 0.67
N LEU A 210 -17.46 9.27 1.17
CA LEU A 210 -17.07 10.30 2.14
C LEU A 210 -16.96 9.81 3.58
N GLN A 211 -17.53 8.66 3.91
CA GLN A 211 -17.51 8.10 5.25
C GLN A 211 -17.15 6.62 5.17
N PRO A 212 -16.51 6.05 6.20
CA PRO A 212 -16.29 4.60 6.25
C PRO A 212 -17.57 3.84 5.94
N TRP A 213 -17.58 3.14 4.81
CA TRP A 213 -18.72 2.33 4.38
C TRP A 213 -18.42 0.85 4.58
N LYS A 214 -19.31 0.16 5.28
CA LYS A 214 -19.18 -1.26 5.54
C LYS A 214 -19.46 -2.05 4.27
N VAL A 215 -18.48 -2.82 3.81
CA VAL A 215 -18.68 -3.78 2.72
C VAL A 215 -19.49 -4.96 3.25
N GLY A 216 -20.61 -5.26 2.62
CA GLY A 216 -21.48 -6.37 3.04
C GLY A 216 -20.89 -7.74 2.73
N ASP A 217 -21.12 -8.72 3.61
CA ASP A 217 -20.61 -10.10 3.45
C ASP A 217 -21.10 -10.79 2.16
N HIS A 218 -22.20 -10.31 1.58
CA HIS A 218 -22.75 -10.82 0.32
C HIS A 218 -21.79 -10.66 -0.87
N PHE A 219 -20.89 -9.68 -0.83
CA PHE A 219 -19.82 -9.54 -1.83
C PHE A 219 -18.80 -10.69 -1.79
N PHE A 220 -18.74 -11.43 -0.68
CA PHE A 220 -17.79 -12.52 -0.46
C PHE A 220 -18.49 -13.87 -0.30
N LEU A 221 -19.68 -14.03 -0.90
CA LEU A 221 -20.50 -15.25 -0.79
C LEU A 221 -20.83 -15.64 0.67
N GLY A 222 -20.90 -14.64 1.57
CA GLY A 222 -21.11 -14.84 3.01
C GLY A 222 -19.87 -15.37 3.76
N GLU A 223 -18.72 -15.49 3.09
CA GLU A 223 -17.48 -15.94 3.72
C GLU A 223 -16.74 -14.80 4.45
N LYS A 224 -16.04 -15.17 5.52
CA LYS A 224 -15.21 -14.21 6.26
C LYS A 224 -13.93 -13.90 5.50
N ILE A 225 -13.57 -12.63 5.47
CA ILE A 225 -12.32 -12.14 4.88
C ILE A 225 -11.16 -12.41 5.82
N ARG A 226 -10.04 -12.90 5.26
CA ARG A 226 -8.79 -13.19 5.98
C ARG A 226 -7.67 -12.21 5.67
N ALA A 227 -7.64 -11.69 4.46
CA ALA A 227 -6.63 -10.73 4.02
C ALA A 227 -7.19 -9.90 2.87
N VAL A 228 -6.69 -8.69 2.74
CA VAL A 228 -7.02 -7.80 1.63
C VAL A 228 -5.76 -7.02 1.27
N TRP A 229 -5.64 -6.68 -0.01
CA TRP A 229 -4.55 -5.90 -0.58
C TRP A 229 -5.15 -4.83 -1.48
N SER A 230 -4.54 -3.65 -1.47
CA SER A 230 -4.90 -2.55 -2.37
C SER A 230 -3.76 -2.34 -3.38
N GLY A 231 -4.12 -2.24 -4.65
CA GLY A 231 -3.29 -1.59 -5.66
C GLY A 231 -3.71 -0.14 -5.87
N TRP A 232 -3.21 0.48 -6.93
CA TRP A 232 -3.58 1.84 -7.30
C TRP A 232 -5.08 1.98 -7.59
N SER A 233 -5.62 1.10 -8.44
CA SER A 233 -6.99 1.15 -8.94
C SER A 233 -7.83 -0.09 -8.60
N HIS A 234 -7.32 -1.04 -7.82
CA HIS A 234 -7.97 -2.32 -7.57
C HIS A 234 -7.84 -2.78 -6.12
N LEU A 235 -8.84 -3.53 -5.66
CA LEU A 235 -8.89 -4.17 -4.34
C LEU A 235 -8.86 -5.69 -4.55
N LEU A 236 -8.01 -6.40 -3.80
CA LEU A 236 -8.02 -7.87 -3.73
C LEU A 236 -8.39 -8.31 -2.32
N ALA A 237 -9.32 -9.25 -2.18
CA ALA A 237 -9.69 -9.87 -0.91
C ALA A 237 -9.54 -11.38 -0.98
N LYS A 238 -9.03 -11.99 0.10
CA LYS A 238 -8.96 -13.44 0.28
C LYS A 238 -9.84 -13.86 1.45
N THR A 239 -10.72 -14.83 1.22
CA THR A 239 -11.63 -15.35 2.26
C THR A 239 -11.00 -16.50 3.06
N GLU A 240 -11.72 -16.97 4.08
CA GLU A 240 -11.28 -18.08 4.93
C GLU A 240 -11.26 -19.44 4.23
N SER A 241 -12.03 -19.63 3.15
CA SER A 241 -11.90 -20.80 2.28
C SER A 241 -10.70 -20.68 1.31
N GLY A 242 -10.08 -19.49 1.23
CA GLY A 242 -8.96 -19.21 0.35
C GLY A 242 -9.33 -18.63 -1.02
N LYS A 243 -10.62 -18.39 -1.30
CA LYS A 243 -11.07 -17.73 -2.53
C LYS A 243 -10.54 -16.31 -2.63
N LEU A 244 -10.19 -15.90 -3.84
CA LEU A 244 -9.74 -14.55 -4.19
C LEU A 244 -10.82 -13.78 -4.94
N PHE A 245 -10.96 -12.52 -4.59
CA PHE A 245 -12.00 -11.60 -5.02
C PHE A 245 -11.31 -10.29 -5.46
N SER A 246 -11.61 -9.77 -6.65
CA SER A 246 -11.07 -8.50 -7.17
C SER A 246 -12.17 -7.48 -7.47
N GLY A 247 -11.98 -6.23 -7.03
CA GLY A 247 -12.84 -5.10 -7.39
C GLY A 247 -12.30 -4.35 -8.60
N GLU A 248 -12.68 -4.77 -9.81
CA GLU A 248 -12.52 -4.00 -11.06
C GLU A 248 -13.87 -3.97 -11.80
N GLU A 249 -14.09 -2.94 -12.62
CA GLU A 249 -15.31 -2.73 -13.39
C GLU A 249 -15.40 -3.69 -14.60
N GLU A 250 -16.40 -4.57 -14.58
CA GLU A 250 -17.42 -4.60 -15.64
C GLU A 250 -18.79 -4.81 -14.98
N LEU A 251 -19.55 -3.71 -14.88
CA LEU A 251 -20.99 -3.59 -14.60
C LEU A 251 -21.69 -4.77 -13.90
N LEU A 252 -22.01 -4.58 -12.62
CA LEU A 252 -23.18 -5.14 -11.91
C LEU A 252 -23.74 -6.47 -12.46
N SER A 253 -22.94 -7.54 -12.46
CA SER A 253 -23.46 -8.92 -12.35
C SER A 253 -22.33 -9.91 -12.07
N ALA A 254 -22.34 -10.46 -10.86
CA ALA A 254 -21.57 -11.62 -10.38
C ALA A 254 -20.03 -11.51 -10.44
N TRP A 255 -19.40 -11.42 -9.27
CA TRP A 255 -17.95 -11.59 -9.12
C TRP A 255 -17.52 -12.95 -9.66
N PRO A 256 -16.64 -13.02 -10.67
CA PRO A 256 -15.99 -14.27 -11.02
C PRO A 256 -14.99 -14.59 -9.90
N SER A 257 -15.11 -15.79 -9.31
CA SER A 257 -14.00 -16.36 -8.55
C SER A 257 -12.82 -16.53 -9.52
N LEU A 258 -11.67 -15.94 -9.21
CA LEU A 258 -10.46 -16.19 -9.98
C LEU A 258 -9.97 -17.62 -9.68
N GLU A 259 -10.44 -18.61 -10.44
CA GLU A 259 -9.81 -19.93 -10.49
C GLU A 259 -8.55 -19.79 -11.36
N ILE A 260 -7.41 -19.62 -10.71
CA ILE A 260 -6.11 -19.62 -11.37
C ILE A 260 -5.88 -21.03 -11.93
N GLY A 261 -6.23 -21.26 -13.20
CA GLY A 261 -5.99 -22.57 -13.81
C GLY A 261 -6.73 -22.94 -15.10
N ARG A 262 -7.51 -22.07 -15.77
CA ARG A 262 -8.02 -22.33 -17.14
C ARG A 262 -8.42 -21.03 -17.84
N GLY A 263 -7.75 -20.73 -18.95
CA GLY A 263 -8.03 -19.56 -19.77
C GLY A 263 -9.41 -19.62 -20.40
N SER A 264 -10.22 -18.57 -20.20
CA SER A 264 -11.43 -18.33 -20.99
C SER A 264 -11.14 -17.28 -22.06
N ASN A 265 -10.90 -17.76 -23.27
CA ASN A 265 -10.98 -16.99 -24.51
C ASN A 265 -12.37 -16.36 -24.66
N ARG A 266 -12.48 -15.03 -24.78
CA ARG A 266 -13.48 -14.41 -25.67
C ARG A 266 -12.88 -13.24 -26.44
N ARG A 267 -12.99 -13.39 -27.76
CA ARG A 267 -12.49 -12.53 -28.85
C ARG A 267 -13.34 -11.26 -28.95
N HIS A 268 -12.70 -10.13 -29.27
CA HIS A 268 -13.29 -9.16 -30.18
C HIS A 268 -12.40 -9.04 -31.43
N GLU A 269 -13.04 -9.26 -32.57
CA GLU A 269 -12.47 -9.28 -33.91
C GLU A 269 -12.01 -7.90 -34.35
N TRP A 270 -10.74 -7.78 -34.77
CA TRP A 270 -10.34 -6.85 -35.83
C TRP A 270 -9.86 -7.67 -37.02
N ALA A 271 -10.51 -7.46 -38.16
CA ALA A 271 -10.24 -8.20 -39.39
C ALA A 271 -8.94 -7.71 -40.06
N SER A 272 -8.17 -8.71 -40.53
CA SER A 272 -7.37 -8.70 -41.76
C SER A 272 -6.12 -7.80 -41.84
N GLN A 273 -4.92 -8.37 -41.69
CA GLN A 273 -4.12 -8.90 -42.81
C GLN A 273 -2.96 -9.82 -42.31
N ARG A 274 -2.62 -10.78 -43.18
CA ARG A 274 -1.64 -11.90 -43.06
C ARG A 274 -0.24 -11.43 -42.65
N GLY A 275 0.65 -12.17 -41.99
CA GLY A 275 0.70 -13.54 -41.49
C GLY A 275 2.14 -13.89 -41.08
N SER A 276 2.34 -14.82 -40.15
CA SER A 276 3.43 -15.83 -40.11
C SER A 276 3.62 -16.39 -38.69
N ASN A 277 3.86 -17.70 -38.66
CA ASN A 277 3.93 -18.60 -37.52
C ASN A 277 5.03 -18.25 -36.50
N THR A 278 4.72 -18.31 -35.20
CA THR A 278 5.58 -18.88 -34.13
C THR A 278 4.71 -19.31 -32.93
N GLY A 279 5.15 -20.38 -32.24
CA GLY A 279 4.36 -21.23 -31.33
C GLY A 279 3.97 -20.68 -29.95
N PRO A 280 3.39 -21.53 -29.08
CA PRO A 280 2.66 -21.12 -27.89
C PRO A 280 3.60 -20.93 -26.69
N ASP A 281 4.36 -19.83 -26.66
CA ASP A 281 5.16 -19.45 -25.48
C ASP A 281 5.25 -17.92 -25.25
N SER A 282 4.37 -17.12 -25.85
CA SER A 282 4.49 -15.64 -25.83
C SER A 282 3.26 -14.86 -25.34
N LEU A 283 2.23 -15.52 -24.79
CA LEU A 283 0.97 -14.88 -24.40
C LEU A 283 0.81 -14.58 -22.89
N LEU A 284 1.89 -14.63 -22.11
CA LEU A 284 1.91 -14.23 -20.69
C LEU A 284 2.34 -12.76 -20.46
N ASN A 285 2.58 -12.00 -21.52
CA ASN A 285 3.16 -10.65 -21.46
C ASN A 285 2.21 -9.49 -21.81
N GLN A 286 0.88 -9.67 -21.74
CA GLN A 286 -0.06 -8.61 -22.20
C GLN A 286 -1.16 -8.18 -21.23
N LEU A 287 -1.02 -8.41 -19.93
CA LEU A 287 -1.81 -7.68 -18.93
C LEU A 287 -0.88 -7.14 -17.86
N LEU A 288 -1.00 -5.83 -17.60
CA LEU A 288 -0.29 -4.97 -16.64
C LEU A 288 0.89 -4.16 -17.23
N PRO A 289 0.67 -2.88 -17.62
CA PRO A 289 1.77 -1.93 -17.67
C PRO A 289 2.21 -1.59 -16.24
N GLY A 290 3.41 -2.02 -15.86
CA GLY A 290 4.30 -1.34 -14.89
C GLY A 290 3.70 -0.78 -13.59
N GLY A 291 2.69 -1.43 -13.00
CA GLY A 291 2.01 -0.94 -11.80
C GLY A 291 2.91 -1.00 -10.56
N LEU A 292 3.16 0.16 -9.98
CA LEU A 292 3.78 0.30 -8.66
C LEU A 292 2.80 -0.20 -7.58
N TRP A 293 3.18 -1.23 -6.83
CA TRP A 293 2.37 -1.74 -5.71
C TRP A 293 2.60 -0.89 -4.45
N ILE A 294 1.80 0.16 -4.27
CA ILE A 294 1.69 0.85 -2.98
C ILE A 294 0.55 0.15 -2.22
N GLY A 295 0.89 -0.96 -1.57
CA GLY A 295 -0.09 -1.85 -0.95
C GLY A 295 -0.12 -1.73 0.57
N ALA A 296 -1.29 -1.45 1.12
CA ALA A 296 -1.61 -1.74 2.50
C ALA A 296 -1.81 -3.26 2.65
N GLN A 297 -0.84 -3.97 3.25
CA GLN A 297 -0.97 -5.42 3.53
C GLN A 297 -1.29 -5.64 5.01
N SER A 298 -2.53 -5.93 5.42
CA SER A 298 -2.80 -6.41 6.79
C SER A 298 -2.65 -7.93 6.86
N SER A 299 -1.79 -8.44 7.75
CA SER A 299 -1.43 -9.87 7.79
C SER A 299 -1.75 -10.60 9.09
N ASN A 300 -2.57 -10.05 9.99
CA ASN A 300 -2.91 -10.73 11.25
C ASN A 300 -4.38 -11.09 11.42
N LYS A 301 -4.63 -12.14 12.23
CA LYS A 301 -5.91 -12.81 12.56
C LYS A 301 -7.04 -11.91 13.09
N ARG A 302 -6.97 -10.59 12.95
CA ARG A 302 -7.98 -9.63 13.43
C ARG A 302 -8.23 -8.59 12.34
N ARG A 303 -9.35 -8.86 11.65
CA ARG A 303 -10.16 -8.03 10.75
C ARG A 303 -9.80 -6.56 10.86
N PHE A 304 -9.27 -5.93 9.83
CA PHE A 304 -9.65 -4.61 9.29
C PHE A 304 -8.77 -4.38 8.06
N VAL A 305 -9.38 -4.04 6.93
CA VAL A 305 -8.58 -3.58 5.79
C VAL A 305 -9.21 -2.34 5.23
N ILE A 306 -8.45 -1.26 5.32
CA ILE A 306 -8.87 0.02 4.78
C ILE A 306 -8.28 0.12 3.40
N PHE A 307 -9.16 0.33 2.44
CA PHE A 307 -8.74 0.69 1.12
C PHE A 307 -8.47 2.19 1.03
N LEU A 308 -7.33 2.52 0.43
CA LEU A 308 -6.91 3.87 0.15
C LEU A 308 -7.17 4.13 -1.32
N GLY A 309 -8.21 4.91 -1.64
CA GLY A 309 -8.43 5.41 -2.99
C GLY A 309 -7.25 6.28 -3.41
N MET A 310 -6.41 5.77 -4.32
CA MET A 310 -5.24 6.45 -4.86
C MET A 310 -5.48 6.83 -6.33
N GLU A 311 -4.66 7.78 -6.83
CA GLU A 311 -4.89 8.77 -7.91
C GLU A 311 -5.61 8.36 -9.21
#